data_AF-A0A9D6LQU8-F1
#
_entry.id   AF-A0A9D6LQU8-F1
#
_cell.length_a   1.000
_cell.length_b   1.000
_cell.length_c   1.000
_cell.angle_alpha   90.00
_cell.angle_beta   90.00
_cell.angle_gamma   90.00
#
_symmetry.space_group_name_H-M   'P 1'
#
loop_
_entity.id
_entity.type
_entity.pdbx_description
1 polymer ?
#
loop_
_entity_poly.entity_id
_entity_poly.type
_entity_poly.pdbx_seq_one_letter_code
_entity_poly.pdbx_strand_id
1 'polypeptide(L)'
;MYPAQTTPTGQDPVYDAVNLGGMHPAPTKIKRTSLPVVVQNFKAEVTRQIRSRTRTYFAWQRNYHEHVVRTEDELSRVRQYIRDNPLNWETDEENPKRKTDV
;
A
#
# COMPACT_ATOMS: atom_id res chain seq x y z
N MET A 1 56.29 3.17 33.10
CA MET A 1 56.27 1.72 32.86
C MET A 1 54.87 1.36 32.37
N TYR A 2 54.71 1.02 31.09
CA TYR A 2 53.48 0.39 30.57
C TYR A 2 53.80 -1.05 30.23
N PRO A 3 52.81 -1.94 30.36
CA PRO A 3 52.51 -2.78 29.19
C PRO A 3 51.02 -2.78 28.79
N ALA A 4 50.85 -2.80 27.46
CA ALA A 4 49.86 -3.46 26.60
C ALA A 4 48.35 -3.48 26.92
N GLN A 5 47.61 -2.99 25.94
CA GLN A 5 46.18 -3.24 25.72
C GLN A 5 45.92 -4.68 25.26
N THR A 6 44.74 -5.23 25.58
CA THR A 6 43.97 -6.08 24.66
C THR A 6 42.47 -5.95 24.95
N THR A 7 41.73 -5.42 23.97
CA THR A 7 40.28 -5.59 23.85
C THR A 7 39.99 -6.97 23.26
N PRO A 8 39.03 -7.74 23.79
CA PRO A 8 38.32 -8.75 23.01
C PRO A 8 36.95 -8.19 22.64
N THR A 9 36.86 -7.74 21.39
CA THR A 9 35.82 -8.07 20.41
C THR A 9 34.46 -8.56 20.93
N GLY A 10 33.43 -7.75 20.67
CA GLY A 10 32.10 -8.20 20.26
C GLY A 10 31.44 -9.31 21.07
N GLN A 11 30.75 -8.95 22.15
CA GLN A 11 29.69 -9.75 22.72
C GLN A 11 28.37 -8.99 22.56
N ASP A 12 27.71 -9.23 21.42
CA ASP A 12 26.27 -9.02 21.31
C ASP A 12 25.58 -9.99 22.30
N PRO A 13 24.61 -9.55 23.12
CA PRO A 13 23.99 -10.40 24.15
C PRO A 13 23.00 -11.43 23.59
N VAL A 14 23.09 -11.79 22.31
CA VAL A 14 22.06 -12.59 21.62
C VAL A 14 22.34 -14.10 21.64
N TYR A 15 23.53 -14.55 22.05
CA TYR A 15 23.92 -15.97 21.86
C TYR A 15 24.16 -16.81 23.13
N ASP A 16 23.81 -16.32 24.32
CA ASP A 16 23.69 -17.19 25.50
C ASP A 16 22.26 -17.67 25.69
N ALA A 17 21.81 -18.54 24.79
CA ALA A 17 20.64 -19.38 25.00
C ALA A 17 21.06 -20.85 24.88
N VAL A 18 21.35 -21.40 26.04
CA VAL A 18 21.48 -22.83 26.35
C VAL A 18 20.48 -23.70 25.57
N ASN A 19 21.01 -24.80 25.02
CA ASN A 19 20.27 -25.93 24.45
C ASN A 19 19.22 -26.47 25.43
N LEU A 20 17.96 -26.05 25.26
CA LEU A 20 16.79 -26.68 25.87
C LEU A 20 15.79 -26.98 24.74
N GLY A 21 15.55 -28.27 24.51
CA GLY A 21 14.74 -28.82 23.43
C GLY A 21 13.29 -28.32 23.43
N GLY A 22 13.08 -27.16 22.83
CA GLY A 22 11.78 -26.58 22.51
C GLY A 22 11.66 -26.36 21.02
N MET A 23 10.61 -26.93 20.43
CA MET A 23 10.18 -26.70 19.05
C MET A 23 10.18 -25.19 18.75
N HIS A 24 11.19 -24.69 18.03
CA HIS A 24 11.11 -23.33 17.48
C HIS A 24 9.89 -23.30 16.56
N PRO A 25 8.91 -22.40 16.76
CA PRO A 25 7.79 -22.31 15.85
C PRO A 25 8.33 -22.04 14.45
N ALA A 26 7.94 -22.89 13.49
CA ALA A 26 8.33 -22.76 12.11
C ALA A 26 8.06 -21.33 11.62
N PRO A 27 8.94 -20.74 10.79
CA PRO A 27 8.79 -19.38 10.31
C PRO A 27 7.38 -19.18 9.74
N THR A 28 6.62 -18.26 10.34
CA THR A 28 5.21 -18.06 10.02
C THR A 28 5.09 -17.64 8.57
N LYS A 29 4.25 -18.35 7.81
CA LYS A 29 3.97 -18.07 6.40
C LYS A 29 3.49 -16.62 6.28
N ILE A 30 4.30 -15.72 5.71
CA ILE A 30 3.89 -14.33 5.46
C ILE A 30 2.65 -14.38 4.57
N LYS A 31 1.48 -13.97 5.11
CA LYS A 31 0.28 -13.79 4.31
C LYS A 31 0.52 -12.60 3.39
N ARG A 32 0.84 -12.88 2.13
CA ARG A 32 0.92 -11.86 1.08
C ARG A 32 -0.51 -11.33 0.85
N THR A 33 -0.78 -10.10 1.26
CA THR A 33 -2.04 -9.44 0.91
C THR A 33 -1.97 -9.05 -0.56
N SER A 34 -2.96 -9.49 -1.35
CA SER A 34 -3.04 -9.13 -2.77
C SER A 34 -3.63 -7.73 -2.96
N LEU A 35 -3.26 -7.05 -4.05
CA LEU A 35 -3.80 -5.74 -4.40
C LEU A 35 -5.35 -5.72 -4.43
N PRO A 36 -6.05 -6.72 -5.02
CA PRO A 36 -7.50 -6.77 -4.97
C PRO A 36 -8.07 -6.75 -3.55
N VAL A 37 -7.44 -7.46 -2.60
CA VAL A 37 -7.90 -7.51 -1.19
C VAL A 37 -7.73 -6.16 -0.51
N VAL A 38 -6.61 -5.46 -0.77
CA VAL A 38 -6.39 -4.10 -0.25
C VAL A 38 -7.46 -3.14 -0.77
N VAL A 39 -7.71 -3.14 -2.09
CA VAL A 39 -8.71 -2.26 -2.72
C VAL A 39 -10.12 -2.60 -2.24
N GLN A 40 -10.44 -3.89 -2.07
CA GLN A 40 -11.72 -4.34 -1.52
C GLN A 40 -11.96 -3.78 -0.12
N ASN A 41 -10.99 -3.96 0.79
CA ASN A 41 -11.10 -3.48 2.17
C ASN A 41 -11.21 -1.95 2.22
N PHE A 42 -10.42 -1.24 1.39
CA PHE A 42 -10.49 0.20 1.29
C PHE A 42 -11.88 0.69 0.84
N LYS A 43 -12.39 0.16 -0.28
CA LYS A 43 -13.72 0.52 -0.80
C LYS A 43 -14.81 0.18 0.22
N ALA A 44 -14.70 -0.93 0.94
CA ALA A 44 -15.65 -1.33 1.98
C ALA A 44 -15.67 -0.34 3.15
N GLU A 45 -14.51 0.00 3.71
CA GLU A 45 -14.42 0.91 4.86
C GLU A 45 -14.87 2.32 4.53
N VAL A 46 -14.48 2.86 3.37
CA VAL A 46 -14.93 4.18 2.93
C VAL A 46 -16.44 4.19 2.71
N THR A 47 -17.00 3.14 2.11
CA THR A 47 -18.46 3.02 1.94
C THR A 47 -19.17 3.02 3.29
N ARG A 48 -18.66 2.26 4.26
CA ARG A 48 -19.22 2.20 5.62
C ARG A 48 -19.21 3.58 6.29
N GLN A 49 -18.10 4.32 6.16
CA GLN A 49 -17.98 5.67 6.72
C GLN A 49 -18.90 6.68 6.05
N ILE A 50 -19.05 6.66 4.72
CA ILE A 50 -19.96 7.56 4.01
C ILE A 50 -21.41 7.29 4.42
N ARG A 51 -21.80 6.02 4.45
CA ARG A 51 -23.17 5.60 4.82
C ARG A 51 -23.51 5.90 6.28
N SER A 52 -22.52 5.88 7.18
CA SER A 52 -22.74 6.21 8.59
C SER A 52 -22.85 7.72 8.84
N ARG A 53 -22.21 8.55 8.00
CA ARG A 53 -22.15 10.01 8.18
C ARG A 53 -23.12 10.80 7.30
N THR A 54 -23.62 10.19 6.21
CA THR A 54 -24.44 10.88 5.21
C THR A 54 -25.60 10.01 4.76
N ARG A 55 -26.67 10.64 4.28
CA ARG A 55 -27.79 9.97 3.61
C ARG A 55 -27.67 9.98 2.08
N THR A 56 -26.51 10.37 1.57
CA THR A 56 -26.28 10.53 0.14
C THR A 56 -26.10 9.19 -0.54
N TYR A 57 -26.71 9.01 -1.71
CA TYR A 57 -26.45 7.86 -2.55
C TYR A 57 -25.00 7.90 -3.05
N PHE A 58 -24.27 6.82 -2.77
CA PHE A 58 -22.87 6.66 -3.17
C PHE A 58 -22.65 5.25 -3.71
N ALA A 59 -22.02 5.17 -4.87
CA ALA A 59 -21.57 3.93 -5.48
C ALA A 59 -20.19 4.13 -6.10
N TRP A 60 -19.35 3.09 -6.03
CA TRP A 60 -18.07 3.07 -6.73
C TRP A 60 -18.28 2.77 -8.22
N GLN A 61 -17.42 3.32 -9.07
CA GLN A 61 -17.18 2.74 -10.39
C GLN A 61 -16.75 1.27 -10.24
N ARG A 62 -17.24 0.42 -11.14
CA ARG A 62 -16.96 -1.02 -11.14
C ARG A 62 -15.48 -1.25 -11.43
N ASN A 63 -14.87 -2.24 -10.77
CA ASN A 63 -13.44 -2.56 -10.85
C ASN A 63 -12.53 -1.40 -10.41
N TYR A 64 -11.23 -1.51 -10.70
CA TYR A 64 -10.23 -0.48 -10.45
C TYR A 64 -9.13 -0.59 -11.52
N HIS A 65 -8.46 0.52 -11.81
CA HIS A 65 -7.33 0.55 -12.74
C HIS A 65 -6.04 0.23 -11.99
N GLU A 66 -5.20 -0.63 -12.57
CA GLU A 66 -3.92 -1.02 -12.02
C GLU A 66 -2.84 -0.94 -13.10
N HIS A 67 -1.73 -0.26 -12.79
CA HIS A 67 -0.58 -0.13 -13.68
C HIS A 67 0.70 -0.07 -12.86
N VAL A 68 1.71 -0.85 -13.26
CA VAL A 68 3.00 -0.90 -12.56
C VAL A 68 3.93 0.12 -13.20
N VAL A 69 4.27 1.16 -12.45
CA VAL A 69 5.19 2.21 -12.89
C VAL A 69 6.63 1.73 -12.86
N ARG A 70 7.29 1.74 -14.03
CA ARG A 70 8.65 1.18 -14.19
C ARG A 70 9.70 2.20 -14.60
N THR A 71 9.29 3.40 -15.03
CA THR A 71 10.21 4.46 -15.45
C THR A 71 9.83 5.81 -14.85
N GLU A 72 10.80 6.72 -14.77
CA GLU A 72 10.57 8.08 -14.25
C GLU A 72 9.66 8.90 -15.19
N ASP A 73 9.78 8.70 -16.51
CA ASP A 73 8.92 9.36 -17.50
C ASP A 73 7.46 8.92 -17.34
N GLU A 74 7.22 7.65 -17.06
CA GLU A 74 5.90 7.11 -16.77
C GLU A 74 5.36 7.69 -15.45
N LEU A 75 6.19 7.72 -14.41
CA LEU A 75 5.83 8.33 -13.13
C LEU A 75 5.44 9.81 -13.29
N SER A 76 6.20 10.55 -14.08
CA SER A 76 5.95 11.96 -14.37
C SER A 76 4.61 12.15 -15.08
N ARG A 77 4.29 11.30 -16.07
CA ARG A 77 3.00 11.33 -16.77
C ARG A 77 1.83 10.99 -15.85
N VAL A 78 1.94 9.95 -15.01
CA VAL A 78 0.88 9.58 -14.05
C VAL A 78 0.63 10.70 -13.05
N ARG A 79 1.69 11.34 -12.53
CA ARG A 79 1.56 12.49 -11.62
C ARG A 79 0.92 13.69 -12.28
N GLN A 80 1.25 13.96 -13.55
CA GLN A 80 0.62 15.03 -14.31
C GLN A 80 -0.88 14.73 -14.50
N TYR A 81 -1.23 13.51 -14.91
CA TYR A 81 -2.62 13.07 -15.06
C TYR A 81 -3.44 13.26 -13.78
N ILE A 82 -2.94 12.81 -12.61
CA ILE A 82 -3.65 12.96 -11.33
C ILE A 82 -3.93 14.43 -11.00
N ARG A 83 -2.98 15.34 -11.31
CA ARG A 83 -3.13 16.77 -11.07
C ARG A 83 -4.13 17.42 -12.02
N ASP A 84 -4.11 17.02 -13.28
CA ASP A 84 -4.90 17.66 -14.33
C ASP A 84 -6.32 17.09 -14.45
N ASN A 85 -6.55 15.85 -14.03
CA ASN A 85 -7.83 15.17 -14.16
C ASN A 85 -9.02 15.96 -13.56
N PRO A 86 -8.93 16.58 -12.37
CA PRO A 86 -10.01 17.43 -11.87
C PRO A 86 -10.36 18.60 -12.79
N LEU A 87 -9.38 19.16 -13.50
CA LEU A 87 -9.58 20.26 -14.45
C LEU A 87 -10.22 19.77 -15.75
N ASN A 88 -9.93 18.54 -16.15
CA ASN A 88 -10.40 17.96 -17.41
C ASN A 88 -11.71 17.16 -17.26
N TRP A 89 -12.24 17.03 -16.03
CA TRP A 89 -13.36 16.14 -15.73
C TRP A 89 -14.64 16.46 -16.52
N GLU A 90 -14.93 17.73 -16.80
CA GLU A 90 -16.15 18.11 -17.52
C GLU A 90 -16.21 17.53 -18.93
N THR A 91 -15.05 17.42 -19.58
CA THR A 91 -14.89 16.85 -20.93
C THR A 91 -14.52 15.37 -20.94
N ASP A 92 -14.31 14.77 -19.78
CA ASP A 92 -13.78 13.41 -19.66
C ASP A 92 -14.76 12.34 -20.15
N GLU A 93 -14.22 11.29 -20.76
CA GLU A 93 -14.99 10.18 -21.32
C GLU A 93 -15.69 9.32 -20.26
N GLU A 94 -15.17 9.31 -19.04
CA GLU A 94 -15.74 8.57 -17.91
C GLU A 94 -16.72 9.42 -17.09
N ASN A 95 -16.92 10.70 -17.43
CA ASN A 95 -17.88 11.56 -16.75
C ASN A 95 -19.33 11.17 -17.10
N PRO A 96 -20.13 10.66 -16.14
CA PRO A 96 -21.50 10.21 -16.42
C PRO A 96 -22.45 11.35 -16.81
N LYS A 97 -22.04 12.60 -16.62
CA LYS A 97 -22.81 13.79 -16.99
C LYS A 97 -22.49 14.30 -18.39
N ARG A 98 -21.47 13.76 -19.06
CA ARG A 98 -21.14 14.14 -20.43
C ARG A 98 -22.34 13.78 -21.31
N LYS A 99 -22.97 14.79 -21.90
CA LYS A 99 -24.03 14.57 -22.89
C LYS A 99 -23.35 14.09 -24.17
N THR A 100 -23.54 12.83 -24.50
CA THR A 100 -23.24 12.35 -25.86
C THR A 100 -24.40 12.84 -26.73
N ASP A 101 -24.19 13.91 -27.47
CA ASP A 101 -25.08 14.28 -28.58
C ASP A 101 -24.90 13.18 -29.65
N VAL A 102 -25.77 12.16 -29.62
CA VAL A 102 -25.90 11.11 -30.64
C VAL A 102 -27.22 11.30 -31.37
#